data_AF-W4QJK4-F1
#
_entry.id   AF-W4QJK4-F1
#
_cell.length_a   1.000
_cell.length_b   1.000
_cell.length_c   1.000
_cell.angle_alpha   90.00
_cell.angle_beta   90.00
_cell.angle_gamma   90.00
#
_symmetry.space_group_name_H-M   'P 1'
#
loop_
_entity.id
_entity.type
_entity.pdbx_description
1 polymer ?
#
loop_
_entity_poly.entity_id
_entity_poly.type
_entity_poly.pdbx_seq_one_letter_code
_entity_poly.pdbx_strand_id
1 'polypeptide(L)' 'MSQMIKLAVFDLDGTLLNQYKQLSPRTKRILNQLLEQHCLLAVATSRPPC' A
#
# COMPACT_ATOMS: atom_id res chain seq x y z
N MET A 1 -9.52 -4.99 23.58
CA MET A 1 -9.40 -3.81 22.70
C MET A 1 -8.76 -4.26 21.40
N SER A 2 -9.35 -3.94 20.25
CA SER A 2 -8.74 -4.25 18.95
C SER A 2 -7.59 -3.27 18.69
N GLN A 3 -6.43 -3.78 18.28
CA GLN A 3 -5.29 -2.94 17.92
C GLN A 3 -5.54 -2.34 16.53
N MET A 4 -5.49 -1.01 16.43
CA MET A 4 -5.65 -0.29 15.17
C MET A 4 -4.29 -0.14 14.48
N ILE A 5 -4.19 -0.56 13.22
CA ILE A 5 -3.00 -0.33 12.40
C ILE A 5 -2.91 1.17 12.10
N LYS A 6 -1.79 1.79 12.49
CA LYS A 6 -1.52 3.22 12.22
C LYS A 6 -0.65 3.46 10.98
N LEU A 7 0.13 2.45 10.59
CA LEU A 7 1.03 2.50 9.45
C LEU A 7 1.04 1.13 8.77
N ALA A 8 0.84 1.11 7.46
CA ALA A 8 1.07 -0.05 6.61
C ALA A 8 2.20 0.25 5.63
N VAL A 9 3.23 -0.60 5.65
CA VAL A 9 4.40 -0.49 4.77
C VAL A 9 4.38 -1.65 3.80
N PHE A 10 4.48 -1.35 2.51
CA PHE A 10 4.37 -2.36 1.44
C PHE A 10 5.65 -2.44 0.64
N ASP A 11 6.09 -3.66 0.35
CA ASP A 11 6.96 -3.90 -0.79
C ASP A 11 6.21 -3.57 -2.11
N LEU A 12 6.96 -3.23 -3.16
CA LEU A 12 6.40 -2.78 -4.42
C LEU A 12 6.23 -3.92 -5.43
N ASP A 13 7.33 -4.53 -5.89
CA ASP A 13 7.32 -5.48 -7.00
C ASP A 13 6.99 -6.90 -6.53
N GLY A 14 5.90 -7.47 -7.05
CA GLY A 14 5.47 -8.81 -6.63
C GLY A 14 4.62 -8.80 -5.35
N THR A 15 4.47 -7.62 -4.73
CA THR A 15 3.59 -7.38 -3.58
C THR A 15 2.47 -6.41 -3.93
N LEU A 16 2.78 -5.12 -4.08
CA LEU A 16 1.78 -4.08 -4.33
C LEU A 16 1.39 -3.99 -5.82
N LEU A 17 2.38 -4.14 -6.71
CA LEU A 17 2.19 -4.12 -8.16
C LEU A 17 1.98 -5.53 -8.70
N ASN A 18 1.07 -5.64 -9.67
CA ASN A 18 0.88 -6.86 -10.44
C ASN A 18 2.04 -7.10 -11.44
N GLN A 19 1.97 -8.20 -12.19
CA GLN A 19 2.98 -8.55 -13.21
C GLN A 19 3.17 -7.48 -14.31
N TYR A 20 2.17 -6.63 -14.54
CA TYR A 20 2.22 -5.51 -15.49
C TYR A 20 2.73 -4.20 -14.87
N LYS A 21 3.26 -4.25 -13.64
CA LYS A 21 3.74 -3.10 -12.86
C LYS A 21 2.66 -2.06 -12.57
N GLN A 22 1.43 -2.51 -12.37
CA GLN A 22 0.26 -1.68 -12.10
C GLN A 22 -0.39 -2.02 -10.76
N LEU A 23 -1.01 -1.02 -10.13
CA LEU A 23 -1.95 -1.24 -9.04
C LEU A 23 -3.26 -1.79 -9.60
N SER A 24 -3.78 -2.88 -9.03
CA SER A 24 -5.12 -3.34 -9.37
C SER A 24 -6.19 -2.34 -8.92
N PRO A 25 -7.36 -2.24 -9.60
CA PRO A 25 -8.47 -1.40 -9.15
C PRO A 25 -8.91 -1.72 -7.72
N ARG A 26 -8.89 -3.01 -7.34
CA ARG A 26 -9.18 -3.46 -5.99
C ARG A 26 -8.17 -2.92 -4.97
N THR A 27 -6.89 -3.06 -5.25
CA THR A 27 -5.81 -2.59 -4.36
C THR A 27 -5.92 -1.09 -4.16
N LYS A 28 -6.09 -0.32 -5.25
CA LYS A 28 -6.25 1.14 -5.19
C LYS A 28 -7.43 1.56 -4.29
N ARG A 29 -8.59 0.89 -4.42
CA ARG A 29 -9.75 1.14 -3.56
C ARG A 29 -9.47 0.86 -2.08
N ILE A 30 -8.82 -0.25 -1.76
CA ILE A 30 -8.47 -0.63 -0.38
C ILE A 30 -7.48 0.37 0.24
N LEU A 31 -6.46 0.80 -0.51
CA LEU A 31 -5.50 1.80 -0.04
C LEU A 31 -6.19 3.13 0.28
N ASN A 32 -7.14 3.56 -0.55
CA ASN A 32 -7.94 4.76 -0.27
C ASN A 32 -8.76 4.61 1.02
N GLN A 33 -9.38 3.45 1.25
CA GLN A 33 -10.12 3.17 2.49
C GLN A 33 -9.20 3.21 3.73
N LEU A 34 -7.97 2.73 3.61
CA LEU A 34 -6.98 2.82 4.70
C LEU A 34 -6.62 4.29 5.00
N LEU A 35 -6.45 5.11 3.97
CA LEU A 35 -6.20 6.56 4.14
C LEU A 35 -7.40 7.26 4.82
N GLU A 36 -8.63 6.93 4.42
CA GLU A 36 -9.87 7.43 5.07
C GLU A 36 -9.95 7.02 6.55
N GLN A 37 -9.38 5.87 6.89
CA GLN A 37 -9.25 5.38 8.27
C GLN A 37 -8.05 5.97 9.03
N HIS A 38 -7.40 6.99 8.47
CA HIS A 38 -6.22 7.65 9.07
C HIS A 38 -5.02 6.69 9.26
N CYS A 39 -4.96 5.59 8.49
CA CYS A 39 -3.79 4.73 8.42
C CYS A 39 -2.79 5.33 7.43
N LEU A 40 -1.56 5.55 7.88
CA LEU A 40 -0.47 5.99 7.03
C LEU A 40 -0.03 4.84 6.10
N LEU A 41 0.36 5.18 4.88
CA LEU A 41 0.86 4.22 3.89
C LEU A 41 2.28 4.61 3.49
N ALA A 42 3.18 3.62 3.44
CA ALA A 42 4.54 3.80 2.96
C ALA A 42 4.96 2.66 2.04
N VAL A 43 5.94 2.93 1.18
CA VAL A 43 6.54 1.92 0.29
C VAL A 43 7.95 1.63 0.79
N ALA A 44 8.26 0.36 1.01
CA ALA A 44 9.61 -0.14 1.26
C ALA A 44 10.11 -0.84 -0.01
N THR A 45 10.91 -0.14 -0.81
CA THR A 45 11.41 -0.67 -2.09
C THR A 45 12.87 -0.32 -2.29
N SER A 46 13.58 -1.15 -3.05
CA SER A 46 14.92 -0.86 -3.55
C SER A 46 14.91 0.04 -4.78
N ARG A 47 13.74 0.29 -5.39
CA ARG A 47 13.65 1.26 -6.47
C ARG A 47 14.04 2.65 -5.98
N PRO A 48 14.79 3.43 -6.77
CA PRO A 48 15.04 4.82 -6.43
C PRO A 48 13.70 5.59 -6.39
N PRO A 49 13.57 6.58 -5.48
CA PRO A 49 12.47 7.51 -5.56
C PRO A 49 12.54 8.27 -6.90
N CYS A 50 11.41 8.41 -7.57
CA CYS A 50 11.28 9.24 -8.77
C CYS A 50 11.16 10.72 -8.41
#